data_AF-A0AAV5Z509-F1
#
_entry.id   AF-A0AAV5Z509-F1
#
_cell.length_a   1.000
_cell.length_b   1.000
_cell.length_c   1.000
_cell.angle_alpha   90.00
_cell.angle_beta   90.00
_cell.angle_gamma   90.00
#
_symmetry.space_group_name_H-M   'P 1'
#
loop_
_entity.id
_entity.type
_entity.pdbx_description
1 polymer ?
#
loop_
_entity_poly.entity_id
_entity_poly.type
_entity_poly.pdbx_seq_one_letter_code
_entity_poly.pdbx_strand_id
1 'polypeptide(L)'
;GGAQIDRHGNLNTSAIGGYARPTVRLPGSGGANDIISLCREVLILTVHEKRRFTERVDFITSPGYLEGGDSRRRAGLLFGGVSRVVTTLGLFGFHPESRRMQLLALHPGATVEQVREHTGFEVLVSPSLTTTKPPTDEELSILRMLDPKRQFIG
;
A
#
# COMPACT_ATOMS: atom_id res chain seq x y z
N GLY A 1 3.40 -5.47 -3.20
CA GLY A 1 2.49 -5.80 -2.08
C GLY A 1 3.28 -6.16 -0.84
N GLY A 2 2.62 -6.33 0.30
CA GLY A 2 3.24 -6.75 1.56
C GLY A 2 2.27 -7.55 2.42
N ALA A 3 2.78 -8.32 3.38
CA ALA A 3 1.96 -9.01 4.37
C ALA A 3 1.36 -8.04 5.39
N GLN A 4 2.09 -6.99 5.75
CA GLN A 4 1.57 -5.82 6.46
C GLN A 4 1.99 -4.53 5.74
N ILE A 5 1.16 -3.51 5.89
CA ILE A 5 1.38 -2.12 5.53
C ILE A 5 0.88 -1.26 6.70
N ASP A 6 1.68 -0.30 7.13
CA ASP A 6 1.27 0.61 8.20
C ASP A 6 0.77 1.97 7.72
N ARG A 7 0.33 2.79 8.69
CA ARG A 7 -0.19 4.14 8.46
C ARG A 7 0.80 5.09 7.77
N HIS A 8 2.08 4.76 7.70
CA HIS A 8 3.11 5.53 7.00
C HIS A 8 3.62 4.83 5.73
N GLY A 9 2.97 3.74 5.33
CA GLY A 9 3.31 2.99 4.13
C GLY A 9 4.57 2.15 4.26
N ASN A 10 5.04 1.88 5.49
CA ASN A 10 6.09 0.89 5.70
C ASN A 10 5.53 -0.50 5.41
N LEU A 11 6.33 -1.35 4.77
CA LEU A 11 5.91 -2.70 4.40
C LEU A 11 6.67 -3.77 5.18
N ASN A 12 5.94 -4.85 5.46
CA ASN A 12 6.53 -6.08 5.99
C ASN A 12 6.29 -7.24 5.03
N THR A 13 7.39 -7.86 4.61
CA THR A 13 7.41 -9.15 3.88
C THR A 13 8.40 -10.11 4.51
N SER A 14 8.89 -9.86 5.74
CA SER A 14 9.96 -10.64 6.36
C SER A 14 9.51 -11.48 7.55
N ALA A 15 8.78 -10.90 8.50
CA ALA A 15 8.46 -11.59 9.76
C ALA A 15 7.25 -10.96 10.47
N ILE A 16 6.27 -11.77 10.88
CA ILE A 16 5.17 -11.36 11.76
C ILE A 16 5.54 -11.75 13.20
N GLY A 17 5.32 -10.85 14.16
CA GLY A 17 5.85 -10.94 15.52
C GLY A 17 7.34 -10.58 15.64
N GLY A 18 8.04 -11.13 16.64
CA GLY A 18 9.45 -10.80 16.88
C GLY A 18 10.40 -11.34 15.81
N TYR A 19 11.26 -10.51 15.21
CA TYR A 19 12.11 -10.92 14.10
C TYR A 19 13.03 -12.13 14.40
N ALA A 20 13.62 -12.18 15.60
CA ALA A 20 14.54 -13.27 15.99
C ALA A 20 13.83 -14.62 16.18
N ARG A 21 12.53 -14.60 16.53
CA ARG A 21 11.68 -15.79 16.72
C ARG A 21 10.28 -15.47 16.20
N PRO A 22 10.08 -15.43 14.88
CA PRO A 22 8.84 -14.94 14.30
C PRO A 22 7.71 -15.94 14.49
N THR A 23 6.50 -15.44 14.72
CA THR A 23 5.28 -16.27 14.71
C THR A 23 5.03 -16.79 13.30
N VAL A 24 5.27 -15.95 12.28
CA VAL A 24 5.21 -16.33 10.87
C VAL A 24 6.43 -15.79 10.15
N ARG A 25 7.22 -16.67 9.54
CA ARG A 25 8.31 -16.28 8.63
C ARG A 25 7.75 -16.07 7.23
N LEU A 26 8.09 -14.92 6.64
CA LEU A 26 7.67 -14.55 5.29
C LEU A 26 8.87 -14.64 4.31
N PRO A 27 8.64 -14.56 2.98
CA PRO A 27 9.69 -14.74 1.98
C PRO A 27 10.91 -13.81 2.09
N GLY A 28 10.77 -12.67 2.77
CA GLY A 28 11.85 -11.68 2.95
C GLY A 28 11.71 -10.49 2.01
N SER A 29 12.77 -9.68 1.95
CA SER A 29 12.81 -8.45 1.14
C SER A 29 12.73 -8.72 -0.36
N GLY A 30 13.45 -9.73 -0.85
CA GLY A 30 13.89 -9.71 -2.25
C GLY A 30 14.54 -8.35 -2.56
N GLY A 31 14.19 -7.75 -3.69
CA GLY A 31 14.62 -6.39 -4.06
C GLY A 31 13.66 -5.26 -3.61
N ALA A 32 12.63 -5.55 -2.82
CA ALA A 32 11.61 -4.53 -2.49
C ALA A 32 12.17 -3.37 -1.64
N ASN A 33 13.18 -3.64 -0.79
CA ASN A 33 13.88 -2.60 -0.05
C ASN A 33 14.59 -1.60 -0.99
N ASP A 34 15.34 -2.10 -1.97
CA ASP A 34 16.05 -1.25 -2.93
C ASP A 34 15.07 -0.43 -3.78
N ILE A 35 14.00 -1.07 -4.26
CA ILE A 35 12.95 -0.42 -5.06
C ILE A 35 12.34 0.76 -4.28
N ILE A 36 11.85 0.53 -3.06
CA ILE A 36 11.22 1.62 -2.28
C ILE A 36 12.22 2.68 -1.85
N SER A 37 13.50 2.35 -1.75
CA SER A 37 14.55 3.27 -1.29
C SER A 37 15.07 4.16 -2.41
N LEU A 38 15.09 3.67 -3.66
CA LEU A 38 15.84 4.28 -4.75
C LEU A 38 15.00 4.65 -5.99
N CYS A 39 13.88 3.97 -6.26
CA CYS A 39 13.07 4.28 -7.43
C CYS A 39 12.34 5.62 -7.27
N ARG A 40 12.23 6.39 -8.36
CA ARG A 40 11.57 7.71 -8.38
C ARG A 40 10.12 7.66 -7.91
N GLU A 41 9.41 6.60 -8.27
CA GLU A 41 8.00 6.43 -7.95
C GLU A 41 7.71 4.95 -7.65
N VAL A 42 7.04 4.68 -6.52
CA VAL A 42 6.68 3.31 -6.13
C VAL A 42 5.20 3.24 -5.79
N LEU A 43 4.52 2.29 -6.41
CA LEU A 43 3.13 1.95 -6.14
C LEU A 43 3.05 0.61 -5.44
N ILE A 44 2.22 0.53 -4.41
CA ILE A 44 1.95 -0.71 -3.69
C ILE A 44 0.59 -1.23 -4.13
N LEU A 45 0.56 -2.41 -4.75
CA LEU A 45 -0.67 -3.14 -5.07
C LEU A 45 -0.90 -4.22 -4.00
N THR A 46 -2.08 -4.26 -3.39
CA THR A 46 -2.43 -5.27 -2.37
C THR A 46 -3.95 -5.46 -2.23
N VAL A 47 -4.39 -6.63 -1.78
CA VAL A 47 -5.78 -6.81 -1.35
C VAL A 47 -6.03 -5.99 -0.07
N HIS A 48 -7.23 -5.41 0.06
CA HIS A 48 -7.62 -4.65 1.24
C HIS A 48 -8.15 -5.59 2.34
N GLU A 49 -7.31 -5.88 3.34
CA GLU A 49 -7.67 -6.75 4.46
C GLU A 49 -7.18 -6.13 5.77
N LYS A 50 -8.00 -6.19 6.83
CA LYS A 50 -7.67 -5.60 8.14
C LYS A 50 -6.34 -6.07 8.72
N ARG A 51 -6.01 -7.35 8.55
CA ARG A 51 -4.73 -7.93 9.00
C ARG A 51 -3.50 -7.37 8.28
N ARG A 52 -3.68 -6.83 7.07
CA ARG A 52 -2.60 -6.24 6.28
C ARG A 52 -2.40 -4.79 6.67
N PHE A 53 -3.46 -4.04 6.93
CA PHE A 53 -3.37 -2.62 7.29
C PHE A 53 -3.27 -2.47 8.81
N THR A 54 -2.06 -2.45 9.36
CA THR A 54 -1.82 -2.43 10.82
C THR A 54 -1.34 -1.06 11.28
N GLU A 55 -1.56 -0.69 12.54
CA GLU A 55 -1.10 0.61 13.08
C GLU A 55 0.41 0.83 12.88
N ARG A 56 1.18 -0.24 13.11
CA ARG A 56 2.62 -0.37 12.81
C ARG A 56 2.88 -1.77 12.27
N VAL A 57 3.87 -1.91 11.40
CA VAL A 57 4.33 -3.22 10.96
C VAL A 57 5.25 -3.86 12.01
N ASP A 58 5.26 -5.18 12.09
CA ASP A 58 6.14 -5.89 13.04
C ASP A 58 7.62 -5.79 12.65
N PHE A 59 7.89 -5.68 11.35
CA PHE A 59 9.23 -5.50 10.82
C PHE A 59 9.20 -4.66 9.54
N ILE A 60 9.98 -3.59 9.51
CA ILE A 60 10.12 -2.74 8.31
C ILE A 60 11.07 -3.45 7.35
N THR A 61 10.49 -4.13 6.36
CA THR A 61 11.26 -4.72 5.26
C THR A 61 11.54 -3.67 4.19
N SER A 62 10.53 -2.88 3.84
CA SER A 62 10.63 -1.82 2.85
C SER A 62 10.20 -0.51 3.52
N PRO A 63 11.12 0.46 3.69
CA PRO A 63 10.83 1.70 4.40
C PRO A 63 9.90 2.57 3.56
N GLY A 64 8.73 2.90 4.11
CA GLY A 64 7.81 3.91 3.59
C GLY A 64 8.23 5.29 4.09
N TYR A 65 7.32 5.99 4.78
CA TYR A 65 7.64 7.25 5.44
C TYR A 65 8.17 7.09 6.87
N LEU A 66 8.53 5.88 7.29
CA LEU A 66 9.03 5.56 8.64
C LEU A 66 8.07 6.05 9.72
N GLU A 67 8.43 7.12 10.43
CA GLU A 67 7.63 7.71 11.52
C GLU A 67 6.72 8.87 11.05
N GLY A 68 6.74 9.18 9.75
CA GLY A 68 6.07 10.32 9.16
C GLY A 68 6.95 11.57 9.06
N GLY A 69 6.38 12.68 8.60
CA GLY A 69 7.10 13.95 8.44
C GLY A 69 8.35 13.83 7.57
N ASP A 70 9.48 14.27 8.11
CA ASP A 70 10.82 14.22 7.53
C ASP A 70 11.67 13.04 8.03
N SER A 71 11.11 12.11 8.81
CA SER A 71 11.86 10.98 9.41
C SER A 71 12.59 10.13 8.37
N ARG A 72 11.99 9.90 7.19
CA ARG A 72 12.63 9.24 6.05
C ARG A 72 13.93 9.95 5.63
N ARG A 73 13.89 11.29 5.49
CA ARG A 73 15.06 12.10 5.13
C ARG A 73 16.13 12.05 6.22
N ARG A 74 15.74 12.13 7.50
CA ARG A 74 16.67 12.03 8.64
C ARG A 74 17.37 10.67 8.71
N ALA A 75 16.69 9.61 8.28
CA ALA A 75 17.26 8.26 8.18
C ALA A 75 18.20 8.06 6.97
N GLY A 76 18.49 9.12 6.20
CA GLY A 76 19.36 9.04 5.02
C GLY A 76 18.68 8.57 3.74
N LEU A 77 17.36 8.30 3.78
CA LEU A 77 16.58 7.90 2.61
C LEU A 77 16.10 9.16 1.86
N LEU A 78 16.99 9.75 1.06
CA LEU A 78 16.74 11.01 0.35
C LEU A 78 15.86 10.85 -0.90
N PHE A 79 15.79 9.64 -1.45
CA PHE A 79 15.05 9.32 -2.67
C PHE A 79 13.95 8.28 -2.40
N GLY A 80 13.12 8.06 -3.41
CA GLY A 80 12.02 7.11 -3.39
C GLY A 80 10.96 7.37 -2.34
N GLY A 81 10.41 6.28 -1.81
CA GLY A 81 9.22 6.27 -0.98
C GLY A 81 8.00 5.78 -1.77
N VAL A 82 6.91 5.54 -1.04
CA VAL A 82 5.65 5.10 -1.62
C VAL A 82 4.81 6.29 -2.04
N SER A 83 4.43 6.32 -3.31
CA SER A 83 3.60 7.36 -3.89
C SER A 83 2.11 7.07 -3.70
N ARG A 84 1.72 5.82 -3.95
CA ARG A 84 0.33 5.36 -3.90
C ARG A 84 0.23 3.93 -3.39
N VAL A 85 -0.90 3.64 -2.74
CA VAL A 85 -1.33 2.28 -2.44
C VAL A 85 -2.65 2.05 -3.17
N VAL A 86 -2.69 1.05 -4.05
CA VAL A 86 -3.91 0.65 -4.77
C VAL A 86 -4.39 -0.65 -4.15
N THR A 87 -5.66 -0.69 -3.80
CA THR A 87 -6.27 -1.83 -3.11
C THR A 87 -7.55 -2.26 -3.79
N THR A 88 -8.16 -3.35 -3.34
CA THR A 88 -9.48 -3.76 -3.83
C THR A 88 -10.61 -2.77 -3.50
N LEU A 89 -10.43 -1.85 -2.54
CA LEU A 89 -11.45 -0.87 -2.15
C LEU A 89 -11.20 0.55 -2.71
N GLY A 90 -9.97 0.88 -3.06
CA GLY A 90 -9.64 2.23 -3.49
C GLY A 90 -8.16 2.55 -3.57
N LEU A 91 -7.90 3.81 -3.87
CA LEU A 91 -6.60 4.44 -4.04
C LEU A 91 -6.25 5.31 -2.83
N PHE A 92 -5.07 5.09 -2.28
CA PHE A 92 -4.52 5.85 -1.16
C PHE A 92 -3.25 6.58 -1.59
N GLY A 93 -3.02 7.71 -0.94
CA GLY A 93 -1.76 8.44 -0.95
C GLY A 93 -1.36 8.78 0.48
N PHE A 94 -0.62 9.88 0.64
CA PHE A 94 -0.09 10.28 1.94
C PHE A 94 -0.28 11.78 2.14
N HIS A 95 -0.73 12.14 3.33
CA HIS A 95 -0.88 13.54 3.72
C HIS A 95 0.47 14.28 3.58
N PRO A 96 0.50 15.50 3.00
CA PRO A 96 1.75 16.17 2.62
C PRO A 96 2.71 16.43 3.78
N GLU A 97 2.18 16.78 4.95
CA GLU A 97 3.00 17.07 6.14
C GLU A 97 3.21 15.83 7.01
N SER A 98 2.14 15.29 7.60
CA SER A 98 2.22 14.15 8.52
C SER A 98 2.71 12.85 7.87
N ARG A 99 2.60 12.71 6.54
CA ARG A 99 2.85 11.47 5.80
C ARG A 99 2.04 10.27 6.32
N ARG A 100 0.87 10.53 6.93
CA ARG A 100 -0.12 9.51 7.23
C ARG A 100 -0.87 9.12 5.96
N MET A 101 -1.18 7.85 5.82
CA MET A 101 -1.97 7.32 4.72
C MET A 101 -3.33 8.01 4.65
N GLN A 102 -3.73 8.39 3.44
CA GLN A 102 -4.96 9.12 3.15
C GLN A 102 -5.69 8.50 1.95
N LEU A 103 -6.99 8.22 2.10
CA LEU A 103 -7.87 7.76 1.03
C LEU A 103 -8.10 8.89 0.02
N LEU A 104 -7.74 8.66 -1.24
CA LEU A 104 -7.85 9.63 -2.34
C LEU A 104 -9.03 9.33 -3.27
N ALA A 105 -9.30 8.04 -3.51
CA ALA A 105 -10.43 7.62 -4.31
C ALA A 105 -10.97 6.26 -3.87
N LEU A 106 -12.27 6.07 -3.98
CA LEU A 106 -12.92 4.76 -3.84
C LEU A 106 -13.08 4.10 -5.20
N HIS A 107 -13.03 2.77 -5.24
CA HIS A 107 -13.48 2.04 -6.42
C HIS A 107 -15.01 2.02 -6.47
N PRO A 108 -15.64 1.92 -7.66
CA PRO A 108 -17.09 1.86 -7.79
C PRO A 108 -17.70 0.80 -6.86
N GLY A 109 -18.69 1.20 -6.06
CA GLY A 109 -19.37 0.33 -5.09
C GLY A 109 -18.70 0.20 -3.72
N ALA A 110 -17.48 0.70 -3.53
CA ALA A 110 -16.83 0.74 -2.22
C ALA A 110 -17.26 1.98 -1.41
N THR A 111 -17.28 1.86 -0.08
CA THR A 111 -17.59 2.99 0.83
C THR A 111 -16.46 3.32 1.78
N VAL A 112 -16.49 4.53 2.36
CA VAL A 112 -15.51 4.96 3.38
C VAL A 112 -15.62 4.08 4.63
N GLU A 113 -16.83 3.66 4.98
CA GLU A 113 -17.11 2.78 6.12
C GLU A 113 -16.43 1.43 5.95
N GLN A 114 -16.54 0.83 4.76
CA GLN A 114 -15.85 -0.43 4.44
C GLN A 114 -14.33 -0.29 4.56
N VAL A 115 -13.76 0.81 4.05
CA VAL A 115 -12.31 1.10 4.19
C VAL A 115 -11.92 1.17 5.67
N ARG A 116 -12.69 1.91 6.49
CA ARG A 116 -12.43 2.05 7.93
C ARG A 116 -12.53 0.71 8.66
N GLU A 117 -13.55 -0.08 8.36
CA GLU A 117 -13.76 -1.39 8.98
C GLU A 117 -12.60 -2.35 8.72
N HIS A 118 -12.07 -2.30 7.48
CA HIS A 118 -10.99 -3.14 6.99
C HIS A 118 -9.59 -2.52 7.12
N THR A 119 -9.44 -1.44 7.87
CA THR A 119 -8.14 -0.84 8.20
C THR A 119 -7.91 -0.85 9.71
N GLY A 120 -6.75 -1.34 10.16
CA GLY A 120 -6.38 -1.42 11.58
C GLY A 120 -5.91 -0.11 12.20
N PHE A 121 -6.07 1.01 11.51
CA PHE A 121 -5.71 2.36 11.96
C PHE A 121 -6.71 3.39 11.45
N GLU A 122 -6.68 4.59 12.02
CA GLU A 122 -7.50 5.70 11.53
C GLU A 122 -6.98 6.18 10.17
N VAL A 123 -7.79 5.96 9.13
CA VAL A 123 -7.55 6.41 7.75
C VAL A 123 -8.02 7.85 7.59
N LEU A 124 -7.12 8.72 7.12
CA LEU A 124 -7.48 10.08 6.71
C LEU A 124 -8.28 10.03 5.41
N VAL A 125 -9.29 10.87 5.25
CA VAL A 125 -10.06 10.98 4.01
C VAL A 125 -9.67 12.29 3.32
N SER A 126 -9.41 12.23 2.01
CA SER A 126 -9.12 13.44 1.23
C SER A 126 -10.37 14.34 1.18
N PRO A 127 -10.24 15.68 1.34
CA PRO A 127 -11.35 16.61 1.11
C PRO A 127 -11.81 16.60 -0.36
N SER A 128 -10.95 16.14 -1.28
CA SER A 128 -11.24 15.93 -2.69
C SER A 128 -11.39 14.44 -3.03
N LEU A 129 -12.00 13.66 -2.13
CA LEU A 129 -12.27 12.24 -2.37
C LEU A 129 -13.06 12.05 -3.67
N THR A 130 -12.55 11.18 -4.54
CA THR A 130 -13.18 10.86 -5.84
C THR A 130 -13.58 9.39 -5.93
N THR A 131 -14.21 9.01 -7.04
CA THR A 131 -14.40 7.60 -7.42
C THR A 131 -13.53 7.31 -8.63
N THR A 132 -12.82 6.18 -8.65
CA THR A 132 -12.03 5.79 -9.82
C THR A 132 -12.95 5.48 -11.00
N LYS A 133 -12.53 5.87 -12.20
CA LYS A 133 -13.28 5.56 -13.42
C LYS A 133 -13.23 4.05 -13.69
N PRO A 134 -14.34 3.42 -14.12
CA PRO A 134 -14.28 2.06 -14.63
C PRO A 134 -13.38 2.00 -15.87
N PRO A 135 -12.74 0.86 -16.14
CA PRO A 135 -12.02 0.66 -17.39
C PRO A 135 -12.94 0.84 -18.60
N THR A 136 -12.41 1.38 -19.68
CA THR A 136 -13.11 1.50 -20.97
C THR A 136 -13.25 0.14 -21.65
N ASP A 137 -14.16 0.04 -22.63
CA ASP A 137 -14.35 -1.19 -23.41
C ASP A 137 -13.07 -1.60 -24.17
N GLU A 138 -12.30 -0.62 -24.64
CA GLU A 138 -11.02 -0.85 -25.30
C GLU A 138 -9.98 -1.42 -24.32
N GLU A 139 -9.84 -0.82 -23.13
CA GLU A 139 -8.95 -1.33 -22.08
C GLU A 139 -9.34 -2.75 -21.65
N LEU A 140 -10.64 -3.03 -21.48
CA LEU A 140 -11.13 -4.37 -21.15
C LEU A 140 -10.83 -5.38 -22.26
N SER A 141 -10.97 -4.98 -23.53
CA SER A 141 -10.64 -5.82 -24.68
C SER A 141 -9.15 -6.17 -24.70
N ILE A 142 -8.28 -5.18 -24.51
CA ILE A 142 -6.82 -5.37 -24.44
C ILE A 142 -6.46 -6.28 -23.26
N LEU A 143 -7.02 -6.06 -22.07
CA LEU A 143 -6.74 -6.88 -20.90
C LEU A 143 -7.13 -8.35 -21.15
N ARG A 144 -8.31 -8.61 -21.72
CA ARG A 144 -8.78 -9.96 -22.08
C ARG A 144 -7.91 -10.62 -23.15
N MET A 145 -7.34 -9.84 -24.05
CA MET A 145 -6.38 -10.32 -25.04
C MET A 145 -5.03 -10.70 -24.41
N LEU A 146 -4.56 -9.93 -23.42
CA LEU A 146 -3.29 -10.18 -22.72
C LEU A 146 -3.36 -11.34 -21.73
N ASP A 147 -4.56 -11.63 -21.19
CA ASP A 147 -4.81 -12.77 -20.30
C ASP A 147 -5.93 -13.69 -20.82
N PRO A 148 -5.71 -14.38 -21.95
CA PRO A 148 -6.75 -15.20 -22.59
C PRO A 148 -7.15 -16.42 -21.75
N LYS A 149 -6.29 -16.81 -20.80
CA LYS A 149 -6.53 -17.93 -19.88
C LYS A 149 -7.15 -17.50 -18.54
N ARG A 150 -7.41 -16.19 -18.34
CA ARG A 150 -7.98 -15.62 -17.11
C ARG A 150 -7.22 -16.02 -15.85
N GLN A 151 -5.89 -15.99 -15.92
CA GLN A 151 -5.03 -16.31 -14.77
C GLN A 151 -4.96 -15.16 -13.77
N PHE A 152 -5.16 -13.92 -14.23
CA PHE A 152 -5.05 -12.70 -13.45
C PHE A 152 -6.35 -11.89 -13.43
N ILE A 153 -7.08 -11.83 -14.55
CA ILE A 153 -8.39 -11.19 -14.64
C ILE A 153 -9.48 -12.26 -14.74
N GLY A 154 -10.39 -12.31 -13.75
CA GLY A 154 -11.51 -13.26 -13.67
C GLY A 154 -12.65 -12.95 -14.62
#